data_AF-A0A1H9K948-F1
#
_entry.id   AF-A0A1H9K948-F1
#
_cell.length_a   1.000
_cell.length_b   1.000
_cell.length_c   1.000
_cell.angle_alpha   90.00
_cell.angle_beta   90.00
_cell.angle_gamma   90.00
#
_symmetry.space_group_name_H-M   'P 1'
#
loop_
_entity.id
_entity.type
_entity.pdbx_description
1 polymer ?
#
loop_
_entity_poly.entity_id
_entity_poly.type
_entity_poly.pdbx_seq_one_letter_code
_entity_poly.pdbx_strand_id
1 'polypeptide(L)'
;MTILDSLRAHARMAATALGRSPEREALSPRCPQCGRDGTTAVYRLGRRSARFWCARCEAVVSTRDLAALREVPAPVMLALPADPHARYLAPPVLAWARTAAAKALAATELDRATYYQLHTRFDRTAEGSVHSGLPTVSAAIGRLHERCYRVDLVVDDLSLTGPAARDRVDYARRWLAGPGRTQCWIVSRHVEDRPEAEFVELAAKAYLRGEPLERDQASALRTALFGTDGGPRPVALLELFTPDEITAAVRVYRTGTRPLREAVLAALEA
;
A
#
# COMPACT_ATOMS: atom_id res chain seq x y z
N MET A 1 -22.63 23.50 -9.96
CA MET A 1 -23.33 22.87 -11.10
C MET A 1 -22.27 22.45 -12.09
N THR A 2 -22.09 21.15 -12.29
CA THR A 2 -20.95 20.63 -13.06
C THR A 2 -21.25 20.65 -14.56
N ILE A 3 -20.21 20.66 -15.39
CA ILE A 3 -20.34 20.55 -16.87
C ILE A 3 -21.17 19.30 -17.25
N LEU A 4 -21.06 18.22 -16.46
CA LEU A 4 -21.85 16.99 -16.61
C LEU A 4 -23.34 17.19 -16.35
N ASP A 5 -23.73 18.06 -15.42
CA ASP A 5 -25.14 18.37 -15.15
C ASP A 5 -25.77 19.14 -16.31
N SER A 6 -25.01 20.08 -16.89
CA SER A 6 -25.42 20.83 -18.09
C SER A 6 -25.56 19.93 -19.31
N LEU A 7 -24.66 18.97 -19.52
CA LEU A 7 -24.74 18.01 -20.62
C LEU A 7 -25.94 17.07 -20.47
N ARG A 8 -26.24 16.61 -19.25
CA ARG A 8 -27.44 15.81 -18.96
C ARG A 8 -28.73 16.58 -19.20
N ALA A 9 -28.76 17.88 -18.88
CA ALA A 9 -29.92 18.73 -19.17
C ALA A 9 -30.17 18.87 -20.67
N HIS A 10 -29.13 19.06 -21.48
CA HIS A 10 -29.24 19.15 -22.94
C HIS A 10 -29.66 17.82 -23.59
N ALA A 11 -29.14 16.69 -23.10
CA ALA A 11 -29.54 15.36 -23.56
C ALA A 11 -31.04 15.09 -23.30
N ARG A 12 -31.55 15.46 -22.11
CA ARG A 12 -32.98 15.36 -21.78
C ARG A 12 -33.87 16.21 -22.68
N MET A 13 -33.45 17.44 -23.02
CA MET A 13 -34.18 18.30 -23.96
C MET A 13 -34.22 17.70 -25.36
N ALA A 14 -33.09 17.18 -25.85
CA ALA A 14 -33.00 16.54 -27.17
C ALA A 14 -33.84 15.25 -27.24
N ALA A 15 -33.83 14.43 -26.19
CA ALA A 15 -34.67 13.23 -26.10
C ALA A 15 -36.16 13.58 -26.19
N THR A 16 -36.59 14.61 -25.46
CA THR A 16 -37.98 15.10 -25.46
C THR A 16 -38.39 15.59 -26.85
N ALA A 17 -37.53 16.36 -27.54
CA ALA A 17 -37.79 16.84 -28.90
C ALA A 17 -37.91 15.72 -29.94
N LEU A 18 -37.22 14.59 -29.73
CA LEU A 18 -37.26 13.41 -30.59
C LEU A 18 -38.38 12.41 -30.22
N GLY A 19 -39.30 12.78 -29.32
CA GLY A 19 -40.37 11.90 -28.83
C GLY A 19 -39.86 10.70 -28.01
N ARG A 20 -38.62 10.76 -27.52
CA ARG A 20 -38.02 9.75 -26.65
C ARG A 20 -38.28 10.14 -25.19
N SER A 21 -38.70 9.18 -24.37
CA SER A 21 -38.88 9.46 -22.94
C SER A 21 -37.53 9.81 -22.30
N PRO A 22 -37.38 10.99 -21.68
CA PRO A 22 -36.14 11.42 -21.02
C PRO A 22 -35.80 10.53 -19.80
N GLU A 23 -36.76 9.76 -19.30
CA GLU A 23 -36.56 8.78 -18.23
C GLU A 23 -35.63 7.64 -18.66
N ARG A 24 -35.50 7.37 -19.98
CA ARG A 24 -34.66 6.27 -20.50
C ARG A 24 -33.18 6.43 -20.16
N GLU A 25 -32.69 7.66 -20.16
CA GLU A 25 -31.27 7.97 -19.89
C GLU A 25 -30.91 7.87 -18.40
N ALA A 26 -31.92 7.85 -17.52
CA ALA A 26 -31.74 7.68 -16.08
C ALA A 26 -31.78 6.20 -15.65
N LEU A 27 -31.95 5.27 -16.59
CA LEU A 27 -32.02 3.83 -16.31
C LEU A 27 -30.70 3.16 -16.72
N SER A 28 -30.05 2.50 -15.76
CA SER A 28 -28.79 1.75 -15.95
C SER A 28 -29.00 0.31 -15.48
N PRO A 29 -29.73 -0.53 -16.24
CA PRO A 29 -30.03 -1.88 -15.79
C PRO A 29 -28.78 -2.74 -15.75
N ARG A 30 -28.65 -3.54 -14.70
CA ARG A 30 -27.68 -4.64 -14.66
C ARG A 30 -28.07 -5.69 -15.69
N CYS A 31 -27.15 -6.07 -16.58
CA CYS A 31 -27.40 -7.13 -17.54
C CYS A 31 -27.58 -8.48 -16.80
N PRO A 32 -28.70 -9.20 -16.98
CA PRO A 32 -28.91 -10.49 -16.30
C PRO A 32 -27.98 -11.60 -16.81
N GLN A 33 -27.41 -11.45 -18.01
CA GLN A 33 -26.53 -12.47 -18.60
C GLN A 33 -25.07 -12.31 -18.18
N CYS A 34 -24.53 -11.08 -18.17
CA CYS A 34 -23.12 -10.83 -17.83
C CYS A 34 -22.93 -10.15 -16.46
N GLY A 35 -24.01 -9.79 -15.79
CA GLY A 35 -24.00 -9.21 -14.44
C GLY A 35 -23.39 -7.81 -14.34
N ARG A 36 -23.12 -7.12 -15.45
CA ARG A 36 -22.55 -5.76 -15.44
C ARG A 36 -23.61 -4.68 -15.52
N ASP A 37 -23.41 -3.61 -14.76
CA ASP A 37 -24.07 -2.32 -14.85
C ASP A 37 -23.32 -1.38 -15.81
N GLY A 38 -23.90 -0.22 -16.12
CA GLY A 38 -23.26 0.85 -16.92
C GLY A 38 -22.93 0.51 -18.39
N THR A 39 -23.24 -0.71 -18.83
CA THR A 39 -22.95 -1.22 -20.19
C THR A 39 -24.23 -1.52 -20.97
N THR A 40 -25.38 -1.08 -20.46
CA THR A 40 -26.69 -1.35 -21.02
C THR A 40 -27.35 -0.06 -21.50
N ALA A 41 -28.05 -0.12 -22.63
CA ALA A 41 -28.78 1.00 -23.20
C ALA A 41 -30.26 0.62 -23.36
N VAL A 42 -31.15 1.35 -22.67
CA VAL A 42 -32.60 1.17 -22.79
C VAL A 42 -33.10 1.83 -24.08
N TYR A 43 -33.28 1.03 -25.13
CA TYR A 43 -33.68 1.54 -26.44
C TYR A 43 -35.21 1.56 -26.64
N ARG A 44 -35.97 0.80 -25.84
CA ARG A 44 -37.45 0.88 -25.81
C ARG A 44 -37.97 0.85 -24.38
N LEU A 45 -38.70 1.89 -23.98
CA LEU A 45 -39.40 1.96 -22.70
C LEU A 45 -40.88 2.16 -22.97
N GLY A 46 -41.71 1.26 -22.45
CA GLY A 46 -43.17 1.34 -22.46
C GLY A 46 -43.73 1.32 -21.04
N ARG A 47 -45.04 1.52 -20.89
CA ARG A 47 -45.70 1.66 -19.58
C ARG A 47 -45.52 0.48 -18.61
N ARG A 48 -45.30 -0.73 -19.13
CA ARG A 48 -45.16 -1.98 -18.34
C ARG A 48 -43.97 -2.85 -18.73
N SER A 49 -43.11 -2.35 -19.61
CA SER A 49 -41.95 -3.13 -20.07
C SER A 49 -40.86 -2.25 -20.62
N ALA A 50 -39.62 -2.71 -20.49
CA ALA A 50 -38.48 -2.11 -21.15
C ALA A 50 -37.72 -3.17 -21.94
N ARG A 51 -37.11 -2.73 -23.05
CA ARG A 51 -36.08 -3.47 -23.75
C ARG A 51 -34.78 -2.70 -23.69
N PHE A 52 -33.73 -3.42 -23.33
CA PHE A 52 -32.40 -2.90 -23.25
C PHE A 52 -31.41 -3.84 -23.92
N TRP A 53 -30.38 -3.23 -24.50
CA TRP A 53 -29.28 -3.92 -25.15
C TRP A 53 -28.04 -3.76 -24.29
N CYS A 54 -27.27 -4.83 -24.10
CA CYS A 54 -25.98 -4.78 -23.43
C CYS A 54 -24.86 -4.64 -24.46
N ALA A 55 -24.10 -3.56 -24.43
CA ALA A 55 -22.96 -3.33 -25.32
C ALA A 55 -21.78 -4.29 -25.08
N ARG A 56 -21.79 -5.05 -23.97
CA ARG A 56 -20.70 -5.98 -23.62
C ARG A 56 -20.93 -7.40 -24.14
N CYS A 57 -22.10 -7.98 -23.89
CA CYS A 57 -22.43 -9.34 -24.31
C CYS A 57 -23.46 -9.38 -25.44
N GLU A 58 -23.82 -8.21 -25.97
CA GLU A 58 -24.77 -8.01 -27.07
C GLU A 58 -26.20 -8.51 -26.78
N ALA A 59 -26.46 -8.94 -25.56
CA ALA A 59 -27.75 -9.45 -25.14
C ALA A 59 -28.84 -8.39 -25.26
N VAL A 60 -29.95 -8.77 -25.88
CA VAL A 60 -31.17 -7.99 -25.95
C VAL A 60 -32.17 -8.57 -24.95
N VAL A 61 -32.45 -7.81 -23.90
CA VAL A 61 -33.27 -8.27 -22.78
C VAL A 61 -34.55 -7.46 -22.72
N SER A 62 -35.66 -8.15 -22.48
CA SER A 62 -36.96 -7.54 -22.18
C SER A 62 -37.31 -7.80 -20.72
N THR A 63 -37.64 -6.77 -19.95
CA THR A 63 -38.15 -6.91 -18.58
C THR A 63 -39.51 -6.25 -18.43
N ARG A 64 -40.35 -6.82 -17.56
CA ARG A 64 -41.59 -6.20 -17.07
C ARG A 64 -41.40 -5.55 -15.70
N ASP A 65 -40.31 -5.88 -15.02
CA ASP A 65 -39.92 -5.25 -13.77
C ASP A 65 -39.19 -3.94 -14.07
N LEU A 66 -39.95 -2.86 -14.15
CA LEU A 66 -39.42 -1.52 -14.37
C LEU A 66 -38.71 -0.96 -13.12
N ALA A 67 -38.99 -1.51 -11.94
CA ALA A 67 -38.33 -1.10 -10.70
C ALA A 67 -36.87 -1.58 -10.68
N ALA A 68 -36.60 -2.79 -11.19
CA ALA A 68 -35.24 -3.32 -11.38
C ALA A 68 -34.36 -2.51 -12.35
N LEU A 69 -34.94 -1.59 -13.12
CA LEU A 69 -34.20 -0.70 -14.05
C LEU A 69 -33.72 0.59 -13.39
N ARG A 70 -34.31 0.96 -12.24
CA ARG A 70 -33.91 2.15 -11.50
C ARG A 70 -32.67 1.77 -10.71
N GLU A 71 -31.59 2.53 -10.88
CA GLU A 71 -30.51 2.50 -9.91
C GLU A 71 -31.15 2.77 -8.55
N VAL A 72 -31.10 1.78 -7.65
CA VAL A 72 -31.22 2.07 -6.23
C VAL A 72 -30.02 2.97 -5.97
N PRO A 73 -30.20 4.27 -5.65
CA PRO A 73 -29.07 5.09 -5.27
C PRO A 73 -28.39 4.29 -4.16
N ALA A 74 -27.11 3.96 -4.37
CA ALA A 74 -26.32 3.30 -3.35
C ALA A 74 -26.63 4.04 -2.04
N PRO A 75 -27.01 3.34 -0.95
CA PRO A 75 -27.30 4.01 0.30
C PRO A 75 -26.19 5.01 0.52
N VAL A 76 -26.55 6.28 0.72
CA VAL A 76 -25.58 7.34 1.02
C VAL A 76 -24.92 6.89 2.30
N MET A 77 -23.82 6.16 2.15
CA MET A 77 -22.91 5.88 3.23
C MET A 77 -22.38 7.25 3.55
N LEU A 78 -22.96 7.86 4.60
CA LEU A 78 -22.27 8.87 5.38
C LEU A 78 -20.83 8.39 5.47
N ALA A 79 -19.90 9.17 4.90
CA ALA A 79 -18.50 8.82 4.89
C ALA A 79 -18.14 8.54 6.34
N LEU A 80 -18.00 7.26 6.70
CA LEU A 80 -17.47 6.87 7.98
C LEU A 80 -16.16 7.64 8.11
N PRO A 81 -15.91 8.31 9.26
CA PRO A 81 -14.64 8.99 9.45
C PRO A 81 -13.54 8.02 9.03
N ALA A 82 -12.66 8.49 8.12
CA ALA A 82 -11.64 7.65 7.53
C ALA A 82 -10.93 6.90 8.65
N ASP A 83 -11.06 5.58 8.65
CA ASP A 83 -10.57 4.73 9.71
C ASP A 83 -9.08 5.03 9.92
N PRO A 84 -8.66 5.48 11.11
CA PRO A 84 -7.30 5.98 11.33
C PRO A 84 -6.25 4.89 11.09
N HIS A 85 -6.67 3.63 11.08
CA HIS A 85 -5.83 2.46 10.84
C HIS A 85 -5.77 2.04 9.37
N ALA A 86 -6.61 2.60 8.49
CA ALA A 86 -6.62 2.29 7.06
C ALA A 86 -5.33 2.68 6.32
N ARG A 87 -4.52 3.56 6.92
CA ARG A 87 -3.17 3.89 6.44
C ARG A 87 -2.11 2.84 6.81
N TYR A 88 -2.38 1.98 7.80
CA TYR A 88 -1.43 1.02 8.38
C TYR A 88 -1.81 -0.44 8.17
N LEU A 89 -3.09 -0.73 7.92
CA LEU A 89 -3.57 -2.08 7.68
C LEU A 89 -4.01 -2.24 6.23
N ALA A 90 -3.53 -3.31 5.60
CA ALA A 90 -3.97 -3.69 4.26
C ALA A 90 -5.50 -3.90 4.24
N PRO A 91 -6.22 -3.56 3.15
CA PRO A 91 -7.67 -3.60 3.12
C PRO A 91 -8.30 -4.92 3.58
N PRO A 92 -7.78 -6.11 3.23
CA PRO A 92 -8.30 -7.38 3.74
C PRO A 92 -8.15 -7.53 5.26
N VAL A 93 -7.02 -7.09 5.82
CA VAL A 93 -6.75 -7.15 7.27
C VAL A 93 -7.67 -6.20 8.00
N LEU A 94 -7.87 -4.98 7.47
CA LEU A 94 -8.78 -4.00 8.06
C LEU A 94 -10.23 -4.48 8.02
N ALA A 95 -10.68 -5.02 6.89
CA ALA A 95 -12.04 -5.55 6.73
C ALA A 95 -12.32 -6.70 7.72
N TRP A 96 -11.37 -7.63 7.86
CA TRP A 96 -11.44 -8.69 8.87
C TRP A 96 -11.42 -8.13 10.29
N ALA A 97 -10.55 -7.16 10.60
CA ALA A 97 -10.41 -6.63 11.94
C ALA A 97 -11.68 -5.91 12.41
N ARG A 98 -12.42 -5.26 11.50
CA ARG A 98 -13.71 -4.61 11.80
C ARG A 98 -14.76 -5.60 12.30
N THR A 99 -14.74 -6.83 11.80
CA THR A 99 -15.75 -7.85 12.15
C THR A 99 -15.27 -8.76 13.28
N ALA A 100 -13.98 -9.12 13.31
CA ALA A 100 -13.43 -10.14 14.20
C ALA A 100 -12.53 -9.61 15.33
N ALA A 101 -12.14 -8.34 15.28
CA ALA A 101 -11.17 -7.74 16.21
C ALA A 101 -11.48 -6.26 16.56
N ALA A 102 -12.77 -5.89 16.63
CA ALA A 102 -13.20 -4.50 16.88
C ALA A 102 -12.53 -3.86 18.12
N LYS A 103 -12.32 -4.63 19.21
CA LYS A 103 -11.62 -4.13 20.41
C LYS A 103 -10.17 -3.72 20.15
N ALA A 104 -9.46 -4.45 19.29
CA ALA A 104 -8.09 -4.11 18.92
C ALA A 104 -8.03 -2.89 17.98
N LEU A 105 -9.03 -2.71 17.11
CA LEU A 105 -9.17 -1.50 16.28
C LEU A 105 -9.61 -0.26 17.06
N ALA A 106 -10.25 -0.44 18.22
CA ALA A 106 -10.67 0.68 19.07
C ALA A 106 -9.50 1.41 19.73
N ALA A 107 -8.28 0.85 19.70
CA ALA A 107 -7.08 1.53 20.16
C ALA A 107 -6.78 2.75 19.27
N THR A 108 -6.37 3.86 19.89
CA THR A 108 -6.00 5.09 19.18
C THR A 108 -4.78 4.87 18.28
N GLU A 109 -3.84 4.05 18.73
CA GLU A 109 -2.63 3.69 17.99
C GLU A 109 -2.47 2.17 17.92
N LEU A 110 -1.92 1.70 16.80
CA LEU A 110 -1.51 0.30 16.64
C LEU A 110 -0.10 0.14 17.18
N ASP A 111 0.03 -0.06 18.48
CA ASP A 111 1.33 -0.42 19.07
C ASP A 111 1.84 -1.77 18.52
N ARG A 112 3.10 -2.10 18.84
CA ARG A 112 3.73 -3.34 18.38
C ARG A 112 2.91 -4.58 18.75
N ALA A 113 2.42 -4.67 19.98
CA ALA A 113 1.69 -5.85 20.44
C ALA A 113 0.37 -6.03 19.67
N THR A 114 -0.40 -4.96 19.53
CA THR A 114 -1.69 -4.91 18.83
C THR A 114 -1.52 -5.20 17.34
N TYR A 115 -0.54 -4.57 16.69
CA TYR A 115 -0.24 -4.78 15.27
C TYR A 115 0.10 -6.24 14.97
N TYR A 116 1.02 -6.83 15.74
CA TYR A 116 1.40 -8.24 15.56
C TYR A 116 0.25 -9.20 15.91
N GLN A 117 -0.54 -8.91 16.95
CA GLN A 117 -1.69 -9.72 17.32
C GLN A 117 -2.76 -9.73 16.22
N LEU A 118 -3.08 -8.58 15.63
CA LEU A 118 -4.04 -8.47 14.53
C LEU A 118 -3.60 -9.32 13.34
N HIS A 119 -2.36 -9.17 12.90
CA HIS A 119 -1.82 -9.92 11.77
C HIS A 119 -1.73 -11.42 12.06
N THR A 120 -1.27 -11.81 13.24
CA THR A 120 -1.19 -13.23 13.63
C THR A 120 -2.58 -13.88 13.65
N ARG A 121 -3.60 -13.17 14.15
CA ARG A 121 -4.97 -13.68 14.16
C ARG A 121 -5.59 -13.72 12.75
N PHE A 122 -5.33 -12.70 11.93
CA PHE A 122 -5.75 -12.69 10.52
C PHE A 122 -5.15 -13.85 9.75
N ASP A 123 -3.85 -14.06 9.87
CA ASP A 123 -3.12 -15.12 9.16
C ASP A 123 -3.67 -16.51 9.56
N ARG A 124 -3.97 -16.76 10.86
CA ARG A 124 -4.61 -18.02 11.32
C ARG A 124 -6.01 -18.24 10.73
N THR A 125 -6.80 -17.17 10.56
CA THR A 125 -8.14 -17.30 9.93
C THR A 125 -8.06 -17.53 8.42
N ALA A 126 -6.94 -17.17 7.81
CA ALA A 126 -6.70 -17.33 6.38
C ALA A 126 -6.19 -18.73 5.99
N GLU A 127 -5.76 -19.56 6.95
CA GLU A 127 -5.30 -20.95 6.72
C GLU A 127 -6.37 -21.86 6.05
N GLY A 128 -7.63 -21.41 5.95
CA GLY A 128 -8.70 -22.06 5.19
C GLY A 128 -9.17 -21.35 3.90
N SER A 129 -8.51 -20.27 3.42
CA SER A 129 -8.95 -19.49 2.25
C SER A 129 -7.80 -18.84 1.45
N VAL A 130 -8.16 -18.15 0.35
CA VAL A 130 -7.41 -17.56 -0.80
C VAL A 130 -6.08 -16.80 -0.53
N HIS A 131 -5.54 -16.79 0.69
CA HIS A 131 -4.31 -16.06 1.05
C HIS A 131 -3.13 -16.99 1.41
N SER A 132 -3.19 -18.25 1.01
CA SER A 132 -2.05 -19.17 1.03
C SER A 132 -0.86 -18.55 0.28
N GLY A 133 0.24 -18.28 0.98
CA GLY A 133 1.48 -17.75 0.38
C GLY A 133 1.84 -16.30 0.75
N LEU A 134 1.08 -15.63 1.61
CA LEU A 134 1.53 -14.34 2.17
C LEU A 134 2.66 -14.56 3.20
N PRO A 135 3.70 -13.68 3.23
CA PRO A 135 4.69 -13.74 4.28
C PRO A 135 4.07 -13.35 5.62
N THR A 136 4.53 -13.97 6.70
CA THR A 136 4.16 -13.54 8.05
C THR A 136 4.54 -12.07 8.25
N VAL A 137 3.79 -11.32 9.09
CA VAL A 137 4.12 -9.91 9.32
C VAL A 137 5.53 -9.74 9.90
N SER A 138 5.96 -10.68 10.74
CA SER A 138 7.30 -10.73 11.32
C SER A 138 8.38 -10.87 10.25
N ALA A 139 8.15 -11.73 9.25
CA ALA A 139 9.08 -11.91 8.14
C ALA A 139 9.18 -10.63 7.28
N ALA A 140 8.03 -10.02 6.94
CA ALA A 140 8.01 -8.76 6.19
C ALA A 140 8.75 -7.63 6.93
N ILE A 141 8.50 -7.43 8.24
CA ILE A 141 9.18 -6.42 9.06
C ILE A 141 10.69 -6.72 9.17
N GLY A 142 11.07 -7.97 9.41
CA GLY A 142 12.48 -8.37 9.48
C GLY A 142 13.23 -8.03 8.18
N ARG A 143 12.64 -8.38 7.03
CA ARG A 143 13.22 -8.04 5.72
C ARG A 143 13.23 -6.56 5.43
N LEU A 144 12.23 -5.80 5.87
CA LEU A 144 12.25 -4.34 5.77
C LEU A 144 13.45 -3.74 6.54
N HIS A 145 13.76 -4.24 7.74
CA HIS A 145 14.95 -3.77 8.46
C HIS A 145 16.26 -4.12 7.75
N GLU A 146 16.35 -5.31 7.16
CA GLU A 146 17.54 -5.78 6.42
C GLU A 146 17.73 -5.04 5.09
N ARG A 147 16.63 -4.71 4.39
CA ARG A 147 16.63 -4.08 3.08
C ARG A 147 16.43 -2.56 3.11
N CYS A 148 16.78 -1.92 4.23
CA CYS A 148 16.70 -0.46 4.39
C CYS A 148 15.31 0.13 4.03
N TYR A 149 14.25 -0.61 4.39
CA TYR A 149 12.84 -0.27 4.17
C TYR A 149 12.40 -0.15 2.71
N ARG A 150 13.23 -0.61 1.75
CA ARG A 150 12.89 -0.64 0.32
C ARG A 150 11.97 -1.80 -0.01
N VAL A 151 10.70 -1.50 -0.29
CA VAL A 151 9.64 -2.50 -0.55
C VAL A 151 10.00 -3.43 -1.70
N ASP A 152 10.51 -2.90 -2.82
CA ASP A 152 10.84 -3.70 -4.00
C ASP A 152 11.87 -4.79 -3.69
N LEU A 153 12.94 -4.43 -2.97
CA LEU A 153 13.97 -5.39 -2.58
C LEU A 153 13.45 -6.48 -1.64
N VAL A 154 12.49 -6.15 -0.76
CA VAL A 154 11.87 -7.14 0.13
C VAL A 154 10.96 -8.10 -0.65
N VAL A 155 10.20 -7.57 -1.61
CA VAL A 155 9.34 -8.38 -2.49
C VAL A 155 10.18 -9.38 -3.28
N ASP A 156 11.30 -8.92 -3.85
CA ASP A 156 12.24 -9.76 -4.58
C ASP A 156 12.89 -10.83 -3.67
N ASP A 157 13.41 -10.43 -2.50
CA ASP A 157 14.10 -11.32 -1.54
C ASP A 157 13.19 -12.42 -0.99
N LEU A 158 11.91 -12.12 -0.82
CA LEU A 158 10.91 -13.09 -0.36
C LEU A 158 10.23 -13.86 -1.51
N SER A 159 10.65 -13.63 -2.77
CA SER A 159 10.07 -14.24 -3.97
C SER A 159 8.54 -14.12 -4.03
N LEU A 160 8.02 -12.97 -3.59
CA LEU A 160 6.59 -12.74 -3.44
C LEU A 160 5.95 -12.50 -4.79
N THR A 161 4.95 -13.31 -5.12
CA THR A 161 4.20 -13.16 -6.37
C THR A 161 2.81 -12.60 -6.06
N GLY A 162 2.49 -11.46 -6.67
CA GLY A 162 1.16 -10.86 -6.64
C GLY A 162 0.97 -9.64 -5.72
N PRO A 163 -0.10 -8.87 -5.96
CA PRO A 163 -0.32 -7.57 -5.33
C PRO A 163 -0.54 -7.65 -3.82
N ALA A 164 -1.21 -8.70 -3.33
CA ALA A 164 -1.52 -8.84 -1.90
C ALA A 164 -0.25 -9.00 -1.03
N ALA A 165 0.77 -9.68 -1.56
CA ALA A 165 2.04 -9.87 -0.86
C ALA A 165 2.87 -8.58 -0.83
N ARG A 166 2.86 -7.81 -1.93
CA ARG A 166 3.44 -6.46 -1.98
C ARG A 166 2.73 -5.50 -1.03
N ASP A 167 1.41 -5.48 -1.03
CA ASP A 167 0.60 -4.67 -0.11
C ASP A 167 0.97 -4.99 1.34
N ARG A 168 1.12 -6.26 1.70
CA ARG A 168 1.52 -6.66 3.05
C ARG A 168 2.85 -6.02 3.48
N VAL A 169 3.84 -5.95 2.59
CA VAL A 169 5.13 -5.31 2.85
C VAL A 169 4.98 -3.79 2.92
N ASP A 170 4.24 -3.18 1.99
CA ASP A 170 4.05 -1.73 1.96
C ASP A 170 3.30 -1.22 3.22
N TYR A 171 2.23 -1.90 3.63
CA TYR A 171 1.51 -1.54 4.85
C TYR A 171 2.35 -1.74 6.12
N ALA A 172 3.19 -2.78 6.17
CA ALA A 172 4.16 -2.95 7.25
C ALA A 172 5.17 -1.81 7.31
N ARG A 173 5.65 -1.33 6.16
CA ARG A 173 6.52 -0.15 6.08
C ARG A 173 5.79 1.12 6.52
N ARG A 174 4.55 1.36 6.08
CA ARG A 174 3.74 2.51 6.53
C ARG A 174 3.52 2.51 8.03
N TRP A 175 3.29 1.32 8.61
CA TRP A 175 3.21 1.18 10.06
C TRP A 175 4.54 1.54 10.74
N LEU A 176 5.68 1.05 10.20
CA LEU A 176 7.02 1.43 10.66
C LEU A 176 7.32 2.93 10.47
N ALA A 177 6.73 3.60 9.49
CA ALA A 177 6.88 5.05 9.31
C ALA A 177 6.07 5.86 10.34
N GLY A 178 5.01 5.27 10.89
CA GLY A 178 4.09 5.86 11.86
C GLY A 178 4.20 5.24 13.26
N PRO A 179 3.18 4.53 13.77
CA PRO A 179 3.16 3.99 15.14
C PRO A 179 4.33 3.06 15.47
N GLY A 180 4.86 2.35 14.48
CA GLY A 180 6.02 1.46 14.61
C GLY A 180 7.38 2.17 14.54
N ARG A 181 7.43 3.49 14.41
CA ARG A 181 8.68 4.25 14.12
C ARG A 181 9.79 4.03 15.13
N THR A 182 9.46 3.87 16.40
CA THR A 182 10.44 3.58 17.46
C THR A 182 11.07 2.18 17.35
N GLN A 183 10.51 1.28 16.53
CA GLN A 183 11.09 -0.03 16.24
C GLN A 183 12.15 0.03 15.13
N CYS A 184 12.23 1.12 14.38
CA CYS A 184 13.19 1.28 13.28
C CYS A 184 14.60 1.52 13.80
N TRP A 185 15.56 0.67 13.43
CA TRP A 185 16.97 0.84 13.82
C TRP A 185 17.53 2.21 13.41
N ILE A 186 17.07 2.77 12.28
CA ILE A 186 17.52 4.08 11.78
C ILE A 186 17.07 5.23 12.70
N VAL A 187 16.01 5.00 13.49
CA VAL A 187 15.44 5.98 14.43
C VAL A 187 15.90 5.73 15.85
N SER A 188 15.81 4.50 16.36
CA SER A 188 15.97 4.20 17.79
C SER A 188 17.40 3.93 18.25
N ARG A 189 18.33 3.70 17.32
CA ARG A 189 19.71 3.33 17.64
C ARG A 189 20.72 4.43 17.34
N HIS A 190 20.33 5.68 17.57
CA HIS A 190 21.20 6.82 17.32
C HIS A 190 22.43 6.79 18.22
N VAL A 191 23.60 7.12 17.65
CA VAL A 191 24.86 7.24 18.37
C VAL A 191 25.38 8.66 18.21
N GLU A 192 25.63 9.33 19.33
CA GLU A 192 26.21 10.67 19.36
C GLU A 192 27.72 10.64 19.07
N ASP A 193 28.41 9.62 19.61
CA ASP A 193 29.84 9.43 19.42
C ASP A 193 30.21 9.22 17.94
N ARG A 194 31.17 10.02 17.48
CA ARG A 194 31.64 10.02 16.10
C ARG A 194 33.00 9.33 16.02
N PRO A 195 33.11 8.20 15.31
CA PRO A 195 34.40 7.59 15.03
C PRO A 195 35.33 8.56 14.28
N GLU A 196 36.63 8.42 14.52
CA GLU A 196 37.65 9.20 13.82
C GLU A 196 37.54 9.01 12.29
N ALA A 197 37.60 10.12 11.55
CA ALA A 197 37.34 10.10 10.11
C ALA A 197 38.35 9.23 9.34
N GLU A 198 39.62 9.25 9.75
CA GLU A 198 40.66 8.41 9.15
C GLU A 198 40.39 6.92 9.35
N PHE A 199 39.88 6.54 10.53
CA PHE A 199 39.51 5.16 10.82
C PHE A 199 38.32 4.70 9.96
N VAL A 200 37.32 5.57 9.77
CA VAL A 200 36.18 5.32 8.88
C VAL A 200 36.65 5.16 7.43
N GLU A 201 37.53 6.04 6.95
CA GLU A 201 38.06 5.98 5.59
C GLU A 201 38.85 4.70 5.35
N LEU A 202 39.64 4.25 6.33
CA LEU A 202 40.36 2.98 6.27
C LEU A 202 39.40 1.78 6.21
N ALA A 203 38.39 1.75 7.09
CA ALA A 203 37.38 0.71 7.11
C ALA A 203 36.59 0.65 5.79
N ALA A 204 36.22 1.81 5.23
CA ALA A 204 35.53 1.88 3.94
C ALA A 204 36.40 1.36 2.79
N LYS A 205 37.70 1.69 2.76
CA LYS A 205 38.63 1.17 1.75
C LYS A 205 38.80 -0.34 1.85
N ALA A 206 38.93 -0.89 3.05
CA ALA A 206 38.99 -2.34 3.27
C ALA A 206 37.70 -3.01 2.76
N TYR A 207 36.55 -2.49 3.18
CA TYR A 207 35.23 -2.97 2.78
C TYR A 207 35.04 -3.01 1.26
N LEU A 208 35.36 -1.92 0.57
CA LEU A 208 35.20 -1.79 -0.88
C LEU A 208 36.16 -2.69 -1.68
N ARG A 209 37.25 -3.16 -1.06
CA ARG A 209 38.13 -4.19 -1.63
C ARG A 209 37.65 -5.62 -1.37
N GLY A 210 36.52 -5.78 -0.68
CA GLY A 210 35.98 -7.10 -0.29
C GLY A 210 36.73 -7.74 0.88
N GLU A 211 37.53 -6.96 1.62
CA GLU A 211 38.25 -7.46 2.78
C GLU A 211 37.28 -7.61 3.98
N PRO A 212 37.44 -8.65 4.81
CA PRO A 212 36.65 -8.79 6.03
C PRO A 212 36.90 -7.61 6.95
N LEU A 213 35.83 -7.05 7.51
CA LEU A 213 35.92 -6.01 8.53
C LEU A 213 35.89 -6.63 9.92
N GLU A 214 36.75 -6.12 10.79
CA GLU A 214 36.65 -6.35 12.22
C GLU A 214 35.37 -5.72 12.79
N ARG A 215 34.97 -6.17 13.99
CA ARG A 215 33.69 -5.75 14.60
C ARG A 215 33.62 -4.23 14.82
N ASP A 216 34.71 -3.63 15.26
CA ASP A 216 34.85 -2.19 15.51
C ASP A 216 34.84 -1.38 14.20
N GLN A 217 35.54 -1.85 13.16
CA GLN A 217 35.52 -1.26 11.82
C GLN A 217 34.12 -1.28 11.21
N ALA A 218 33.43 -2.43 11.30
CA ALA A 218 32.05 -2.57 10.86
C ALA A 218 31.10 -1.63 11.62
N SER A 219 31.32 -1.46 12.92
CA SER A 219 30.55 -0.53 13.75
C SER A 219 30.81 0.92 13.33
N ALA A 220 32.08 1.32 13.19
CA ALA A 220 32.46 2.66 12.81
C ALA A 220 31.93 3.04 11.43
N LEU A 221 31.99 2.12 10.46
CA LEU A 221 31.44 2.33 9.13
C LEU A 221 29.92 2.56 9.19
N ARG A 222 29.15 1.76 9.94
CA ARG A 222 27.70 1.99 10.12
C ARG A 222 27.39 3.32 10.80
N THR A 223 28.12 3.67 11.87
CA THR A 223 27.95 4.95 12.56
C THR A 223 28.25 6.12 11.62
N ALA A 224 29.25 6.00 10.76
CA ALA A 224 29.56 7.02 9.77
C ALA A 224 28.45 7.16 8.72
N LEU A 225 28.00 6.06 8.13
CA LEU A 225 27.00 6.06 7.05
C LEU A 225 25.60 6.44 7.53
N PHE A 226 25.20 5.97 8.72
CA PHE A 226 23.81 6.04 9.19
C PHE A 226 23.64 6.81 10.50
N GLY A 227 24.71 7.06 11.26
CA GLY A 227 24.61 7.65 12.60
C GLY A 227 23.98 6.72 13.63
N THR A 228 24.12 5.40 13.43
CA THR A 228 23.53 4.38 14.29
C THR A 228 24.49 3.21 14.52
N ASP A 229 24.39 2.55 15.68
CA ASP A 229 25.13 1.31 15.98
C ASP A 229 24.46 0.05 15.39
N GLY A 230 23.20 0.17 14.96
CA GLY A 230 22.44 -0.86 14.27
C GLY A 230 22.41 -0.69 12.75
N GLY A 231 21.63 -1.57 12.10
CA GLY A 231 21.40 -1.55 10.66
C GLY A 231 21.85 -2.81 9.95
N PRO A 232 21.84 -2.81 8.60
CA PRO A 232 22.25 -3.95 7.80
C PRO A 232 23.68 -4.38 8.12
N ARG A 233 23.95 -5.68 7.97
CA ARG A 233 25.30 -6.22 8.11
C ARG A 233 26.18 -5.62 7.01
N PRO A 234 27.49 -5.42 7.25
CA PRO A 234 28.38 -4.87 6.22
C PRO A 234 28.31 -5.65 4.91
N VAL A 235 28.25 -6.98 4.95
CA VAL A 235 28.11 -7.82 3.75
C VAL A 235 26.88 -7.45 2.88
N ALA A 236 25.80 -6.97 3.49
CA ALA A 236 24.58 -6.59 2.78
C ALA A 236 24.62 -5.15 2.24
N LEU A 237 25.59 -4.31 2.62
CA LEU A 237 25.60 -2.90 2.19
C LEU A 237 25.78 -2.76 0.68
N LEU A 238 26.61 -3.57 0.03
CA LEU A 238 26.79 -3.56 -1.43
C LEU A 238 25.58 -4.10 -2.21
N GLU A 239 24.67 -4.83 -1.55
CA GLU A 239 23.39 -5.21 -2.14
C GLU A 239 22.36 -4.06 -2.08
N LEU A 240 22.62 -3.03 -1.27
CA LEU A 240 21.71 -1.92 -0.99
C LEU A 240 22.20 -0.60 -1.58
N PHE A 241 23.51 -0.41 -1.65
CA PHE A 241 24.17 0.81 -2.09
C PHE A 241 25.36 0.46 -2.97
N THR A 242 25.53 1.26 -4.02
CA THR A 242 26.68 1.14 -4.92
C THR A 242 27.98 1.53 -4.20
N PRO A 243 29.15 1.04 -4.68
CA PRO A 243 30.45 1.48 -4.21
C PRO A 243 30.63 3.00 -4.21
N ASP A 244 30.10 3.67 -5.24
CA ASP A 244 30.18 5.12 -5.40
C ASP A 244 29.34 5.87 -4.37
N GLU A 245 28.14 5.39 -4.04
CA GLU A 245 27.30 5.94 -2.97
C GLU A 245 27.98 5.84 -1.61
N ILE A 246 28.61 4.68 -1.30
CA ILE A 246 29.35 4.48 -0.05
C ILE A 246 30.56 5.42 0.00
N THR A 247 31.33 5.50 -1.08
CA THR A 247 32.50 6.38 -1.18
C THR A 247 32.11 7.85 -1.02
N ALA A 248 31.04 8.28 -1.68
CA ALA A 248 30.53 9.64 -1.58
C ALA A 248 30.07 9.96 -0.16
N ALA A 249 29.35 9.05 0.50
CA ALA A 249 28.89 9.22 1.87
C ALA A 249 30.06 9.34 2.87
N VAL A 250 31.10 8.50 2.73
CA VAL A 250 32.30 8.57 3.56
C VAL A 250 33.05 9.88 3.33
N ARG A 251 33.17 10.35 2.08
CA ARG A 251 33.86 11.61 1.76
C ARG A 251 33.23 12.81 2.46
N VAL A 252 31.90 12.85 2.55
CA VAL A 252 31.18 13.96 3.19
C VAL A 252 31.00 13.77 4.71
N TYR A 253 31.37 12.61 5.25
CA TYR A 253 31.20 12.29 6.67
C TYR A 253 31.75 13.38 7.59
N ARG A 254 32.96 13.91 7.32
CA ARG A 254 33.61 14.96 8.14
C ARG A 254 32.73 16.20 8.34
N THR A 255 31.87 16.52 7.37
CA THR A 255 30.94 17.66 7.45
C THR A 255 29.72 17.40 8.34
N GLY A 256 29.50 16.16 8.77
CA GLY A 256 28.36 15.73 9.58
C GLY A 256 27.16 15.24 8.77
N THR A 257 27.15 15.45 7.45
CA THR A 257 26.10 14.97 6.54
C THR A 257 26.11 13.46 6.43
N ARG A 258 24.93 12.84 6.28
CA ARG A 258 24.76 11.39 6.12
C ARG A 258 23.77 11.07 5.00
N PRO A 259 24.17 11.15 3.72
CA PRO A 259 23.26 10.97 2.59
C PRO A 259 22.55 9.60 2.59
N LEU A 260 23.24 8.53 3.02
CA LEU A 260 22.60 7.21 3.07
C LEU A 260 21.57 7.11 4.20
N ARG A 261 21.77 7.80 5.33
CA ARG A 261 20.74 7.94 6.36
C ARG A 261 19.49 8.60 5.79
N GLU A 262 19.65 9.70 5.07
CA GLU A 262 18.55 10.44 4.45
C GLU A 262 17.81 9.58 3.42
N ALA A 263 18.54 8.84 2.59
CA ALA A 263 17.94 7.89 1.65
C ALA A 263 17.15 6.77 2.34
N VAL A 264 17.64 6.22 3.46
CA VAL A 264 16.93 5.19 4.25
C VAL A 264 15.67 5.76 4.90
N LEU A 265 15.73 6.99 5.42
CA LEU A 265 14.56 7.67 6.01
C LEU A 265 13.52 8.00 4.95
N ALA A 266 13.94 8.47 3.77
CA ALA A 266 13.05 8.70 2.64
C ALA A 266 12.37 7.41 2.18
N ALA A 267 13.12 6.30 2.10
CA ALA A 267 12.55 4.99 1.77
C ALA A 267 11.54 4.52 2.84
N LEU A 268 11.80 4.77 4.12
CA LEU A 268 10.87 4.48 5.21
C LEU A 268 9.56 5.29 5.05
N GLU A 269 9.64 6.54 4.60
CA GLU A 269 8.52 7.49 4.57
C GLU A 269 7.75 7.57 3.23
N ALA A 270 8.26 6.94 2.16
CA ALA A 270 7.68 6.96 0.80
C ALA A 270 6.21 6.52 0.70
#